data_AF-A0A7V5RCE9-F1
#
_entry.id   AF-A0A7V5RCE9-F1
#
_cell.length_a   1.000
_cell.length_b   1.000
_cell.length_c   1.000
_cell.angle_alpha   90.00
_cell.angle_beta   90.00
_cell.angle_gamma   90.00
#
_symmetry.space_group_name_H-M   'P 1'
#
loop_
_entity.id
_entity.type
_entity.pdbx_description
1 polymer ?
#
loop_
_entity_poly.entity_id
_entity_poly.type
_entity_poly.pdbx_seq_one_letter_code
_entity_poly.pdbx_strand_id
1 'polypeptide(L)'
;MSSGGGERSMRCPQCGGALKEVFQEAIYGRVLLLDQCGGCGGVWFDKWELLLLTEKAAAELEAVDLKALRTARAHRAGDGKCPRCLYRDLKVFNDPNLPDDASIKRCPVCCGLWLNRGEMTRYARFRAEKTAALGKGARRKNMILADRPGGPPEKGAPLVKEADLHTLRRLQRAIKPMGVDGGAADHDPPAPREVLRDGAWIVLQSLVRYFW
;
A
#
# COMPACT_ATOMS: atom_id res chain seq x y z
N MET A 1 37.36 -18.31 -10.69
CA MET A 1 36.67 -17.26 -11.47
C MET A 1 35.30 -17.07 -10.81
N SER A 2 35.18 -16.08 -9.93
CA SER A 2 33.93 -15.82 -9.22
C SER A 2 32.92 -15.23 -10.19
N SER A 3 31.95 -16.03 -10.60
CA SER A 3 30.79 -15.55 -11.36
C SER A 3 29.96 -14.66 -10.44
N GLY A 4 30.16 -13.35 -10.57
CA GLY A 4 29.30 -12.36 -9.93
C GLY A 4 27.86 -12.54 -10.42
N GLY A 5 26.97 -12.89 -9.50
CA GLY A 5 25.53 -12.82 -9.71
C GLY A 5 25.16 -11.38 -10.01
N GLY A 6 25.03 -11.06 -11.28
CA GLY A 6 24.58 -9.75 -11.74
C GLY A 6 23.12 -9.56 -11.35
N GLU A 7 22.90 -8.90 -10.22
CA GLU A 7 21.62 -8.35 -9.84
C GLU A 7 21.14 -7.43 -10.98
N ARG A 8 20.11 -7.88 -11.71
CA ARG A 8 19.55 -7.12 -12.84
C ARG A 8 18.80 -5.92 -12.28
N SER A 9 19.52 -4.81 -12.11
CA SER A 9 18.95 -3.54 -11.64
C SER A 9 17.80 -3.10 -12.57
N MET A 10 16.61 -2.99 -11.99
CA MET A 10 15.42 -2.51 -12.69
C MET A 10 15.59 -1.04 -13.12
N ARG A 11 15.34 -0.75 -14.39
CA ARG A 11 15.48 0.59 -14.96
C ARG A 11 14.14 1.28 -15.14
N CYS A 12 14.12 2.57 -14.84
CA CYS A 12 12.95 3.42 -15.00
C CYS A 12 12.57 3.51 -16.49
N PRO A 13 11.34 3.17 -16.88
CA PRO A 13 10.90 3.25 -18.28
C PRO A 13 10.83 4.68 -18.82
N GLN A 14 10.76 5.69 -17.95
CA GLN A 14 10.65 7.10 -18.35
C GLN A 14 11.99 7.79 -18.54
N CYS A 15 12.97 7.51 -17.68
CA CYS A 15 14.27 8.20 -17.69
C CYS A 15 15.49 7.26 -17.67
N GLY A 16 15.30 5.95 -17.62
CA GLY A 16 16.40 4.99 -17.57
C GLY A 16 17.21 4.96 -16.27
N GLY A 17 16.89 5.83 -15.30
CA GLY A 17 17.49 5.80 -13.97
C GLY A 17 17.18 4.52 -13.20
N ALA A 18 17.97 4.19 -12.18
CA ALA A 18 17.72 3.02 -11.34
C ALA A 18 16.43 3.21 -10.53
N LEU A 19 15.62 2.16 -10.45
CA LEU A 19 14.52 2.09 -9.49
C LEU A 19 15.06 1.59 -8.14
N LYS A 20 14.53 2.15 -7.06
CA LYS A 20 14.87 1.78 -5.69
C LYS A 20 13.64 1.26 -4.98
N GLU A 21 13.81 0.22 -4.19
CA GLU A 21 12.74 -0.30 -3.36
C GLU A 21 12.36 0.70 -2.25
N VAL A 22 11.07 0.90 -2.06
CA VAL A 22 10.47 1.72 -1.02
C VAL A 22 9.34 0.95 -0.36
N PHE A 23 9.20 1.10 0.96
CA PHE A 23 8.17 0.42 1.75
C PHE A 23 7.00 1.35 1.98
N GLN A 24 5.80 0.92 1.61
CA GLN A 24 4.58 1.69 1.79
C GLN A 24 3.50 0.88 2.51
N GLU A 25 2.60 1.58 3.21
CA GLU A 25 1.47 0.95 3.89
C GLU A 25 0.42 0.47 2.88
N ALA A 26 0.08 -0.82 2.97
CA ALA A 26 -1.05 -1.43 2.29
C ALA A 26 -2.27 -1.53 3.21
N ILE A 27 -3.43 -1.72 2.57
CA ILE A 27 -4.66 -2.08 3.28
C ILE A 27 -4.45 -3.31 4.17
N TYR A 28 -5.23 -3.38 5.26
CA TYR A 28 -5.18 -4.45 6.27
C TYR A 28 -3.88 -4.51 7.10
N GLY A 29 -3.20 -3.38 7.28
CA GLY A 29 -1.99 -3.29 8.09
C GLY A 29 -0.88 -4.19 7.53
N ARG A 30 -0.65 -4.07 6.21
CA ARG A 30 0.38 -4.79 5.47
C ARG A 30 1.41 -3.80 4.95
N VAL A 31 2.56 -4.32 4.55
CA VAL A 31 3.59 -3.53 3.87
C VAL A 31 3.64 -3.95 2.40
N LEU A 32 3.78 -2.97 1.52
CA LEU A 32 4.10 -3.13 0.10
C LEU A 32 5.54 -2.72 -0.15
N LEU A 33 6.27 -3.60 -0.81
CA LEU A 33 7.53 -3.27 -1.46
C LEU A 33 7.26 -2.73 -2.87
N LEU A 34 7.52 -1.45 -3.12
CA LEU A 34 7.33 -0.79 -4.41
C LEU A 34 8.66 -0.32 -4.98
N ASP A 35 8.76 -0.05 -6.28
CA ASP A 35 10.00 0.47 -6.87
C ASP A 35 9.81 1.91 -7.35
N GLN A 36 10.48 2.86 -6.69
CA GLN A 36 10.41 4.27 -7.01
C GLN A 36 11.69 4.77 -7.69
N CYS A 37 11.53 5.57 -8.73
CA CYS A 37 12.63 6.24 -9.39
C CYS A 37 13.05 7.50 -8.62
N GLY A 38 14.29 7.54 -8.13
CA GLY A 38 14.84 8.75 -7.49
C GLY A 38 15.13 9.91 -8.46
N GLY A 39 15.11 9.67 -9.77
CA GLY A 39 15.44 10.68 -10.79
C GLY A 39 14.21 11.43 -11.33
N CYS A 40 13.12 10.72 -11.62
CA CYS A 40 11.88 11.34 -12.13
C CYS A 40 10.67 11.23 -11.17
N GLY A 41 10.80 10.49 -10.06
CA GLY A 41 9.72 10.27 -9.09
C GLY A 41 8.62 9.31 -9.55
N GLY A 42 8.75 8.68 -10.71
CA GLY A 42 7.79 7.65 -11.16
C GLY A 42 7.91 6.36 -10.34
N VAL A 43 6.82 5.62 -10.24
CA VAL A 43 6.69 4.43 -9.40
C VAL A 43 6.23 3.24 -10.25
N TRP A 44 6.88 2.11 -10.03
CA TRP A 44 6.47 0.81 -10.54
C TRP A 44 5.70 0.04 -9.47
N PHE A 45 4.57 -0.53 -9.89
CA PHE A 45 3.73 -1.40 -9.09
C PHE A 45 3.71 -2.77 -9.76
N ASP A 46 4.04 -3.82 -9.03
CA ASP A 46 3.81 -5.17 -9.52
C ASP A 46 2.31 -5.49 -9.49
N LYS A 47 1.97 -6.68 -10.01
CA LYS A 47 0.59 -7.10 -10.18
C LYS A 47 -0.18 -6.97 -8.86
N TRP A 48 -1.31 -6.27 -8.91
CA TRP A 48 -2.24 -5.99 -7.79
C TRP A 48 -1.77 -4.97 -6.75
N GLU A 49 -0.53 -4.50 -6.76
CA GLU A 49 -0.01 -3.65 -5.68
C GLU A 49 -0.68 -2.28 -5.62
N LEU A 50 -0.96 -1.68 -6.77
CA LEU A 50 -1.65 -0.39 -6.83
C LEU A 50 -3.03 -0.43 -6.16
N LEU A 51 -3.72 -1.58 -6.21
CA LEU A 51 -5.04 -1.75 -5.58
C LEU A 51 -4.96 -1.87 -4.06
N LEU A 52 -3.85 -2.38 -3.55
CA LEU A 52 -3.60 -2.54 -2.12
C LEU A 52 -3.09 -1.25 -1.47
N LEU A 53 -2.68 -0.26 -2.26
CA LEU A 53 -2.14 1.00 -1.76
C LEU A 53 -3.19 1.81 -0.99
N THR A 54 -2.82 2.23 0.22
CA THR A 54 -3.66 3.12 1.04
C THR A 54 -3.63 4.55 0.52
N GLU A 55 -4.64 5.35 0.88
CA GLU A 55 -4.69 6.77 0.54
C GLU A 55 -3.50 7.54 1.12
N LYS A 56 -3.16 7.26 2.39
CA LYS A 56 -1.99 7.84 3.06
C LYS A 56 -0.70 7.49 2.33
N ALA A 57 -0.49 6.21 2.00
CA ALA A 57 0.69 5.78 1.27
C ALA A 57 0.80 6.40 -0.13
N ALA A 58 -0.33 6.62 -0.81
CA ALA A 58 -0.33 7.31 -2.11
C ALA A 58 0.12 8.77 -1.99
N ALA A 59 -0.27 9.47 -0.92
CA ALA A 59 0.17 10.84 -0.65
C ALA A 59 1.67 10.90 -0.28
N GLU A 60 2.17 9.94 0.50
CA GLU A 60 3.59 9.85 0.85
C GLU A 60 4.48 9.61 -0.38
N LEU A 61 4.06 8.73 -1.30
CA LEU A 61 4.75 8.51 -2.57
C LEU A 61 4.78 9.75 -3.47
N GLU A 62 3.82 10.66 -3.31
CA GLU A 62 3.78 11.93 -4.05
C GLU A 62 4.80 12.95 -3.50
N ALA A 63 5.03 12.90 -2.19
CA ALA A 63 5.86 13.83 -1.43
C ALA A 63 7.37 13.64 -1.65
N VAL A 64 7.77 13.27 -2.88
CA VAL A 64 9.18 13.22 -3.30
C VAL A 64 9.76 14.63 -3.33
N ASP A 65 11.00 14.79 -2.83
CA ASP A 65 11.73 16.05 -2.85
C ASP A 65 11.92 16.58 -4.29
N LEU A 66 11.08 17.55 -4.63
CA LEU A 66 11.11 18.27 -5.91
C LEU A 66 12.44 18.96 -6.18
N LYS A 67 13.18 19.35 -5.14
CA LYS A 67 14.49 20.01 -5.27
C LYS A 67 15.53 18.99 -5.71
N ALA A 68 15.55 17.81 -5.10
CA ALA A 68 16.41 16.70 -5.49
C ALA A 68 16.17 16.27 -6.96
N LEU A 69 14.90 16.22 -7.39
CA LEU A 69 14.53 15.89 -8.78
C LEU A 69 15.02 16.93 -9.80
N ARG A 70 15.01 18.22 -9.45
CA ARG A 70 15.49 19.29 -10.34
C ARG A 70 17.02 19.29 -10.51
N THR A 71 17.75 18.83 -9.50
CA THR A 71 19.21 18.68 -9.54
C THR A 71 19.67 17.36 -10.14
N ALA A 72 18.79 16.38 -10.28
CA ALA A 72 19.12 15.11 -10.94
C ALA A 72 19.48 15.39 -12.40
N ARG A 73 20.72 15.06 -12.77
CA ARG A 73 21.27 15.18 -14.13
C ARG A 73 20.23 14.65 -15.12
N ALA A 74 19.93 15.41 -16.18
CA ALA A 74 18.92 15.05 -17.18
C ALA A 74 19.11 13.61 -17.64
N HIS A 75 18.35 12.72 -17.03
CA HIS A 75 18.38 11.31 -17.34
C HIS A 75 17.80 11.17 -18.76
N ARG A 76 18.51 10.46 -19.64
CA ARG A 76 18.08 10.26 -21.03
C ARG A 76 16.66 9.69 -21.06
N ALA A 77 15.91 9.91 -22.14
CA ALA A 77 14.62 9.25 -22.30
C ALA A 77 14.78 7.73 -22.09
N GLY A 78 13.96 7.17 -21.20
CA GLY A 78 13.90 5.73 -20.99
C GLY A 78 13.38 5.02 -22.23
N ASP A 79 13.60 3.72 -22.31
CA ASP A 79 13.21 2.88 -23.45
C ASP A 79 11.72 2.50 -23.44
N GLY A 80 10.95 2.92 -22.42
CA GLY A 80 9.55 2.57 -22.27
C GLY A 80 9.29 1.08 -21.98
N LYS A 81 10.33 0.32 -21.61
CA LYS A 81 10.23 -1.12 -21.37
C LYS A 81 9.84 -1.44 -19.93
N CYS A 82 9.19 -2.58 -19.76
CA CYS A 82 8.86 -3.13 -18.46
C CYS A 82 10.14 -3.38 -17.63
N PRO A 83 10.27 -2.81 -16.42
CA PRO A 83 11.45 -3.01 -15.58
C PRO A 83 11.62 -4.46 -15.12
N ARG A 84 10.52 -5.21 -14.96
CA ARG A 84 10.54 -6.64 -14.61
C ARG A 84 10.91 -7.53 -15.80
N CYS A 85 10.18 -7.40 -16.90
CA CYS A 85 10.33 -8.28 -18.05
C CYS A 85 11.50 -7.88 -18.96
N LEU A 86 12.01 -6.66 -18.84
CA LEU A 86 13.11 -6.02 -19.58
C LEU A 86 12.92 -5.88 -21.10
N TYR A 87 12.15 -6.74 -21.75
CA TYR A 87 12.02 -6.81 -23.21
C TYR A 87 10.63 -6.46 -23.74
N ARG A 88 9.70 -6.09 -22.86
CA ARG A 88 8.31 -5.82 -23.23
C ARG A 88 8.02 -4.33 -23.14
N ASP A 89 7.47 -3.76 -24.21
CA ASP A 89 7.07 -2.37 -24.20
C ASP A 89 5.78 -2.21 -23.39
N LEU A 90 5.75 -1.18 -22.54
CA LEU A 90 4.57 -0.84 -21.77
C LEU A 90 3.49 -0.24 -22.67
N LYS A 91 2.23 -0.62 -22.43
CA LYS A 91 1.07 -0.14 -23.20
C LYS A 91 0.19 0.73 -22.31
N VAL A 92 -0.48 1.72 -22.90
CA VAL A 92 -1.45 2.54 -22.16
C VAL A 92 -2.55 1.63 -21.61
N PHE A 93 -2.93 1.84 -20.36
CA PHE A 93 -3.92 1.05 -19.65
C PHE A 93 -4.99 1.96 -19.08
N ASN A 94 -6.22 1.73 -19.55
CA ASN A 94 -7.41 2.45 -19.12
C ASN A 94 -8.28 1.50 -18.33
N ASP A 95 -8.74 1.92 -17.15
CA ASP A 95 -9.66 1.16 -16.31
C ASP A 95 -10.69 2.12 -15.71
N PRO A 96 -11.99 1.78 -15.65
CA PRO A 96 -13.01 2.62 -15.02
C PRO A 96 -12.75 2.94 -13.54
N ASN A 97 -11.90 2.15 -12.87
CA ASN A 97 -11.51 2.36 -11.49
C ASN A 97 -10.24 3.20 -11.33
N LEU A 98 -9.68 3.71 -12.42
CA LEU A 98 -8.53 4.59 -12.45
C LEU A 98 -8.92 5.95 -13.02
N PRO A 99 -8.18 7.03 -12.70
CA PRO A 99 -8.40 8.33 -13.32
C PRO A 99 -8.24 8.24 -14.84
N ASP A 100 -9.23 8.75 -15.57
CA ASP A 100 -9.27 8.79 -17.04
C ASP A 100 -8.29 9.82 -17.63
N ASP A 101 -8.03 10.88 -16.87
CA ASP A 101 -7.03 11.90 -17.17
C ASP A 101 -5.59 11.44 -16.90
N ALA A 102 -5.40 10.20 -16.45
CA ALA A 102 -4.09 9.65 -16.12
C ALA A 102 -3.53 8.69 -17.18
N SER A 103 -2.30 8.94 -17.62
CA SER A 103 -1.60 8.13 -18.62
C SER A 103 -0.86 6.93 -18.00
N ILE A 104 -1.61 6.02 -17.37
CA ILE A 104 -1.08 4.82 -16.72
C ILE A 104 -0.64 3.81 -17.78
N LYS A 105 0.55 3.21 -17.60
CA LYS A 105 1.05 2.17 -18.51
C LYS A 105 1.12 0.81 -17.83
N ARG A 106 0.80 -0.25 -18.56
CA ARG A 106 0.79 -1.65 -18.09
C ARG A 106 1.68 -2.54 -18.95
N CYS A 107 2.35 -3.49 -18.31
CA CYS A 107 3.01 -4.58 -19.00
C CYS A 107 1.98 -5.66 -19.38
N PRO A 108 1.92 -6.11 -20.66
CA PRO A 108 0.97 -7.14 -21.08
C PRO A 108 1.30 -8.54 -20.55
N VAL A 109 2.52 -8.78 -20.05
CA VAL A 109 2.98 -10.09 -19.58
C VAL A 109 2.82 -10.20 -18.06
N CYS A 110 3.62 -9.46 -17.28
CA CYS A 110 3.56 -9.53 -15.81
C CYS A 110 2.40 -8.74 -15.20
N CYS A 111 1.66 -7.97 -16.00
CA CYS A 111 0.55 -7.12 -15.54
C CYS A 111 0.93 -6.02 -14.52
N GLY A 112 2.23 -5.73 -14.34
CA GLY A 112 2.69 -4.58 -13.56
C GLY A 112 2.35 -3.24 -14.23
N LEU A 113 2.30 -2.19 -13.41
CA LEU A 113 1.89 -0.84 -13.78
C LEU A 113 3.01 0.17 -13.54
N TRP A 114 3.14 1.12 -14.46
CA TRP A 114 4.00 2.28 -14.34
C TRP A 114 3.16 3.55 -14.25
N LEU A 115 3.39 4.32 -13.19
CA LEU A 115 2.82 5.64 -13.00
C LEU A 115 3.97 6.65 -12.92
N ASN A 116 3.94 7.69 -13.75
CA ASN A 116 4.87 8.81 -13.59
C ASN A 116 4.48 9.65 -12.36
N ARG A 117 5.32 10.60 -11.96
CA ARG A 117 5.05 11.46 -10.80
C ARG A 117 3.70 12.19 -10.89
N GLY A 118 3.38 12.76 -12.05
CA GLY A 118 2.11 13.45 -12.27
C GLY A 118 0.90 12.50 -12.22
N GLU A 119 1.04 11.29 -12.78
CA GLU A 119 -0.01 10.27 -12.68
C GLU A 119 -0.22 9.80 -11.24
N MET A 120 0.85 9.70 -10.45
CA MET A 120 0.72 9.41 -9.01
C MET A 120 -0.05 10.51 -8.28
N THR A 121 0.21 11.78 -8.56
CA THR A 121 -0.58 12.90 -8.01
C THR A 121 -2.06 12.78 -8.40
N ARG A 122 -2.38 12.49 -9.67
CA ARG A 122 -3.76 12.30 -10.14
C ARG A 122 -4.42 11.11 -9.45
N TYR A 123 -3.71 9.99 -9.33
CA TYR A 123 -4.19 8.78 -8.65
C TYR A 123 -4.48 9.01 -7.17
N ALA A 124 -3.57 9.68 -6.45
CA ALA A 124 -3.75 10.01 -5.03
C ALA A 124 -5.00 10.89 -4.82
N ARG A 125 -5.17 11.94 -5.64
CA ARG A 125 -6.37 12.79 -5.62
C ARG A 125 -7.65 12.00 -5.89
N PHE A 126 -7.65 11.19 -6.95
CA PHE A 126 -8.79 10.36 -7.33
C PHE A 126 -9.21 9.38 -6.21
N ARG A 127 -8.25 8.79 -5.50
CA ARG A 127 -8.50 7.92 -4.36
C ARG A 127 -9.13 8.68 -3.19
N ALA A 128 -8.58 9.82 -2.82
CA ALA A 128 -9.13 10.66 -1.75
C ALA A 128 -10.57 11.09 -2.03
N GLU A 129 -10.86 11.51 -3.27
CA GLU A 129 -12.21 11.89 -3.70
C GLU A 129 -13.20 10.72 -3.63
N LYS A 130 -12.81 9.53 -4.12
CA LYS A 130 -13.66 8.33 -4.02
C LYS A 130 -13.93 7.92 -2.57
N THR A 131 -12.92 7.93 -1.70
CA THR A 131 -13.09 7.64 -0.27
C THR A 131 -14.07 8.63 0.37
N ALA A 132 -13.89 9.93 0.11
CA ALA A 132 -14.77 10.98 0.62
C ALA A 132 -16.22 10.85 0.11
N ALA A 133 -16.42 10.50 -1.16
CA ALA A 133 -17.74 10.28 -1.74
C ALA A 133 -18.46 9.07 -1.12
N LEU A 134 -17.75 7.96 -0.92
CA LEU A 134 -18.28 6.77 -0.25
C LEU A 134 -18.68 7.07 1.21
N GLY A 135 -17.86 7.82 1.95
CA GLY A 135 -18.16 8.23 3.33
C GLY A 135 -19.40 9.13 3.43
N LYS A 136 -19.59 10.06 2.48
CA LYS A 136 -20.79 10.91 2.41
C LYS A 136 -22.06 10.11 2.08
N GLY A 137 -21.95 9.10 1.21
CA GLY A 137 -23.07 8.20 0.88
C GLY A 137 -23.51 7.33 2.05
N ALA A 138 -22.56 6.80 2.83
CA ALA A 138 -22.84 6.06 4.07
C ALA A 138 -23.55 6.94 5.12
N ARG A 139 -23.08 8.18 5.31
CA ARG A 139 -23.70 9.12 6.25
C ARG A 139 -25.12 9.51 5.85
N ARG A 140 -25.41 9.65 4.54
CA ARG A 140 -26.76 9.92 4.02
C ARG A 140 -27.71 8.72 4.21
N LYS A 141 -27.26 7.48 3.99
CA LYS A 141 -28.08 6.28 4.26
C LYS A 141 -28.43 6.14 5.73
N ASN A 142 -27.49 6.42 6.64
CA ASN A 142 -27.75 6.39 8.09
C ASN A 142 -28.74 7.48 8.54
N MET A 143 -28.82 8.62 7.84
CA MET A 143 -29.77 9.69 8.17
C MET A 143 -31.20 9.37 7.69
N ILE A 144 -31.36 8.68 6.56
CA ILE A 144 -32.69 8.27 6.05
C ILE A 144 -33.31 7.15 6.91
N LEU A 145 -32.48 6.33 7.59
CA LEU A 145 -32.96 5.31 8.54
C LEU A 145 -33.44 5.88 9.89
N ALA A 146 -33.13 7.14 10.20
CA ALA A 146 -33.49 7.75 11.48
C ALA A 146 -34.91 8.35 11.53
N ASP A 147 -35.59 8.48 10.39
CA ASP A 147 -36.90 9.16 10.27
C ASP A 147 -38.09 8.19 10.07
N ARG A 148 -37.97 6.90 10.38
CA ARG A 148 -39.18 6.04 10.43
C ARG A 148 -40.00 6.40 11.68
N PRO A 149 -41.28 6.80 11.55
CA PRO A 149 -42.14 6.96 12.71
C PRO A 149 -42.27 5.61 13.41
N GLY A 150 -42.09 5.60 14.73
CA GLY A 150 -42.10 4.42 15.57
C GLY A 150 -43.36 3.59 15.38
N GLY A 151 -43.21 2.43 14.73
CA GLY A 151 -44.16 1.33 14.86
C GLY A 151 -43.97 0.65 16.22
N PRO A 152 -45.04 0.09 16.81
CA PRO A 152 -44.95 -0.57 18.13
C PRO A 152 -43.95 -1.74 18.09
N PRO A 153 -43.29 -2.04 19.22
CA PRO A 153 -42.28 -3.08 19.26
C PRO A 153 -42.91 -4.46 19.07
N GLU A 154 -42.57 -5.13 17.97
CA GLU A 154 -42.88 -6.55 17.78
C GLU A 154 -42.06 -7.39 18.76
N LYS A 155 -42.75 -8.25 19.50
CA LYS A 155 -42.15 -9.24 20.41
C LYS A 155 -41.49 -10.34 19.57
N GLY A 156 -40.16 -10.38 19.54
CA GLY A 156 -39.35 -11.46 18.96
C GLY A 156 -38.26 -11.92 19.95
N ALA A 157 -38.13 -13.23 20.10
CA ALA A 157 -37.47 -13.96 21.19
C ALA A 157 -35.94 -13.70 21.38
N PRO A 158 -35.37 -13.98 22.57
CA PRO A 158 -33.97 -13.73 22.87
C PRO A 158 -33.10 -14.96 22.59
N LEU A 159 -32.01 -14.82 21.81
CA LEU A 159 -30.90 -15.76 21.88
C LEU A 159 -29.62 -15.24 21.20
N VAL A 160 -28.76 -14.52 21.92
CA VAL A 160 -27.33 -14.89 22.02
C VAL A 160 -26.80 -14.36 23.37
N LYS A 161 -26.22 -15.27 24.15
CA LYS A 161 -25.81 -15.07 25.55
C LYS A 161 -24.60 -14.15 25.67
N GLU A 162 -24.70 -13.21 26.59
CA GLU A 162 -23.59 -12.40 27.12
C GLU A 162 -22.47 -13.33 27.61
N ALA A 163 -21.26 -13.10 27.11
CA ALA A 163 -20.07 -13.77 27.63
C ALA A 163 -19.77 -13.22 29.03
N ASP A 164 -20.05 -14.06 30.02
CA ASP A 164 -19.85 -13.79 31.44
C ASP A 164 -18.40 -13.37 31.75
N LEU A 165 -18.27 -12.12 32.21
CA LEU A 165 -17.04 -11.43 32.64
C LEU A 165 -16.26 -12.23 33.71
N HIS A 166 -16.91 -13.19 34.37
CA HIS A 166 -16.29 -14.07 35.35
C HIS A 166 -15.41 -15.19 34.74
N THR A 167 -15.65 -15.56 33.47
CA THR A 167 -14.86 -16.60 32.75
C THR A 167 -13.50 -16.06 32.29
N LEU A 168 -13.43 -14.79 31.91
CA LEU A 168 -12.18 -14.14 31.44
C LEU A 168 -11.18 -13.90 32.58
N ARG A 169 -11.64 -13.78 33.83
CA ARG A 169 -10.76 -13.61 35.01
C ARG A 169 -10.04 -14.88 35.47
N ARG A 170 -10.43 -16.07 34.98
CA ARG A 170 -9.75 -17.35 35.32
C ARG A 170 -8.55 -17.69 34.42
N LEU A 171 -8.39 -17.05 33.26
CA LEU A 171 -7.26 -17.29 32.35
C LEU A 171 -6.05 -16.35 32.57
N GLN A 172 -6.17 -15.36 33.45
CA GLN A 172 -5.11 -14.36 33.69
C GLN A 172 -4.29 -14.57 34.98
N ARG A 173 -4.32 -15.77 35.59
CA ARG A 173 -3.45 -16.08 36.75
C ARG A 173 -2.54 -17.27 36.45
N ALA A 174 -1.40 -16.98 35.83
CA ALA A 174 -0.08 -17.54 36.14
C ALA A 174 0.87 -17.24 34.98
N ILE A 175 1.62 -16.14 35.07
CA ILE A 175 3.07 -16.03 34.82
C ILE A 175 3.47 -14.64 35.36
N LYS A 176 4.39 -14.64 36.32
CA LYS A 176 4.83 -13.49 37.12
C LYS A 176 5.90 -12.70 36.35
N PRO A 177 5.84 -11.36 36.26
CA PRO A 177 6.97 -10.57 35.78
C PRO A 177 8.01 -10.44 36.91
N MET A 178 9.28 -10.70 36.60
CA MET A 178 10.43 -10.29 37.41
C MET A 178 10.77 -8.85 37.06
N GLY A 179 10.89 -8.00 38.08
CA GLY A 179 11.24 -6.59 37.93
C GLY A 179 12.69 -6.40 37.52
N VAL A 180 12.92 -5.35 36.73
CA VAL A 180 14.21 -4.67 36.63
C VAL A 180 13.95 -3.18 36.41
N ASP A 181 14.64 -2.38 37.19
CA ASP A 181 14.52 -0.94 37.28
C ASP A 181 15.17 -0.20 36.09
N GLY A 182 14.62 0.97 35.76
CA GLY A 182 15.42 2.13 35.29
C GLY A 182 15.22 2.62 33.85
N GLY A 183 14.69 3.84 33.71
CA GLY A 183 15.27 4.86 32.82
C GLY A 183 14.66 5.12 31.43
N ALA A 184 13.72 6.08 31.39
CA ALA A 184 13.39 7.07 30.34
C ALA A 184 13.88 6.90 28.87
N ALA A 185 12.93 6.82 27.92
CA ALA A 185 12.71 7.78 26.82
C ALA A 185 11.58 7.28 25.90
N ASP A 186 10.65 8.18 25.56
CA ASP A 186 9.41 7.93 24.81
C ASP A 186 9.64 7.47 23.36
N HIS A 187 9.32 6.21 23.07
CA HIS A 187 8.60 5.72 21.89
C HIS A 187 8.47 4.19 22.01
N ASP A 188 7.25 3.66 22.20
CA ASP A 188 7.02 2.22 22.25
C ASP A 188 7.41 1.58 20.89
N PRO A 189 8.36 0.63 20.85
CA PRO A 189 8.58 -0.16 19.65
C PRO A 189 7.38 -1.10 19.41
N PRO A 190 6.97 -1.32 18.15
CA PRO A 190 5.85 -2.20 17.84
C PRO A 190 6.11 -3.62 18.35
N ALA A 191 5.06 -4.28 18.85
CA ALA A 191 5.17 -5.56 19.53
C ALA A 191 5.85 -6.64 18.63
N PRO A 192 6.66 -7.55 19.19
CA PRO A 192 7.46 -8.52 18.42
C PRO A 192 6.68 -9.41 17.44
N ARG A 193 5.36 -9.58 17.67
CA ARG A 193 4.48 -10.38 16.81
C ARG A 193 4.05 -9.67 15.53
N GLU A 194 4.05 -8.34 15.49
CA GLU A 194 3.74 -7.56 14.27
C GLU A 194 4.92 -7.58 13.29
N VAL A 195 6.15 -7.41 13.80
CA VAL A 195 7.39 -7.44 13.01
C VAL A 195 7.60 -8.79 12.31
N LEU A 196 7.26 -9.91 12.94
CA LEU A 196 7.37 -11.26 12.36
C LEU A 196 6.36 -11.54 11.24
N ARG A 197 5.15 -10.96 11.33
CA ARG A 197 4.09 -11.12 10.31
C ARG A 197 4.38 -10.30 9.07
N ASP A 198 5.00 -9.14 9.23
CA ASP A 198 5.44 -8.30 8.12
C ASP A 198 6.73 -8.82 7.48
N GLY A 199 7.68 -9.34 8.28
CA GLY A 199 8.89 -9.98 7.75
C GLY A 199 8.59 -11.19 6.87
N ALA A 200 7.72 -12.10 7.31
CA ALA A 200 7.31 -13.26 6.50
C ALA A 200 6.56 -12.86 5.23
N TRP A 201 5.74 -11.81 5.29
CA TRP A 201 5.05 -11.26 4.13
C TRP A 201 5.99 -10.58 3.15
N ILE A 202 6.98 -9.82 3.62
CA ILE A 202 8.01 -9.18 2.77
C ILE A 202 8.88 -10.24 2.10
N VAL A 203 9.28 -11.29 2.83
CA VAL A 203 10.02 -12.42 2.25
C VAL A 203 9.16 -13.12 1.20
N LEU A 204 7.89 -13.40 1.48
CA LEU A 204 6.97 -13.99 0.52
C LEU A 204 6.79 -13.10 -0.72
N GLN A 205 6.59 -11.80 -0.53
CA GLN A 205 6.43 -10.83 -1.62
C GLN A 205 7.69 -10.78 -2.47
N SER A 206 8.87 -10.76 -1.84
CA SER A 206 10.16 -10.83 -2.53
C SER A 206 10.26 -12.11 -3.34
N LEU A 207 9.94 -13.27 -2.76
CA LEU A 207 9.94 -14.55 -3.49
C LEU A 207 8.96 -14.54 -4.68
N VAL A 208 7.73 -14.06 -4.49
CA VAL A 208 6.75 -13.94 -5.60
C VAL A 208 7.25 -13.00 -6.70
N ARG A 209 7.93 -11.89 -6.32
CA ARG A 209 8.55 -10.93 -7.25
C ARG A 209 9.72 -11.53 -8.05
N TYR A 210 10.44 -12.51 -7.49
CA TYR A 210 11.61 -13.13 -8.14
C TYR A 210 11.29 -14.41 -8.93
N PHE A 211 10.22 -15.12 -8.59
CA PHE A 211 9.87 -16.41 -9.19
C PHE A 211 8.75 -16.37 -10.25
N TRP A 212 8.20 -15.19 -10.59
CA TRP A 212 7.15 -15.00 -11.60
C TRP A 212 7.33 -13.76 -12.49
#